data_AF-X0UW94-F1
#
_entry.id   AF-X0UW94-F1
#
_cell.length_a   1.000
_cell.length_b   1.000
_cell.length_c   1.000
_cell.angle_alpha   90.00
_cell.angle_beta   90.00
_cell.angle_gamma   90.00
#
_symmetry.space_group_name_H-M   'P 1'
#
loop_
_entity.id
_entity.type
_entity.pdbx_description
1 polymer ?
#
loop_
_entity_poly.entity_id
_entity_poly.type
_entity_poly.pdbx_seq_one_letter_code
_entity_poly.pdbx_strand_id
1 'polypeptide(L)'
;GEISSGTIQTLASKPIRRWEIVMGKWLGFAGMLTLYLLLMGGGVMVIVFLRTGYTAPHPLRALELIWLNALVLLSFSILGGTTLSILANGVLVFGLYGIAFLGGWIEQIGSFLPNQAASHTAVNIGIITSLIMPSEALWKRAAHELQSPLVAALGFSPFSSAYYPSLLMVAYAVLYTVIALTLAVLLFNQRDL
;
A
#
# COMPACT_ATOMS: atom_id res chain seq x y z
N GLY A 1 -2.02 11.28 -19.79
CA GLY A 1 -1.49 10.31 -20.76
C GLY A 1 -2.47 10.10 -21.87
N GLU A 2 -3.52 9.32 -21.62
CA GLU A 2 -4.54 8.99 -22.64
C GLU A 2 -5.44 10.18 -23.04
N ILE A 3 -5.62 11.14 -22.13
CA ILE A 3 -6.32 12.42 -22.41
C ILE A 3 -5.48 13.31 -23.36
N SER A 4 -4.14 13.25 -23.27
CA SER A 4 -3.25 14.04 -24.14
C SER A 4 -2.91 13.35 -25.46
N SER A 5 -3.17 12.03 -25.58
CA SER A 5 -2.89 11.27 -26.81
C SER A 5 -4.09 11.15 -27.76
N GLY A 6 -5.24 11.78 -27.45
CA GLY A 6 -6.44 11.72 -28.27
C GLY A 6 -7.10 10.32 -28.35
N THR A 7 -6.53 9.31 -27.68
CA THR A 7 -7.00 7.92 -27.74
C THR A 7 -8.36 7.72 -27.05
N ILE A 8 -8.77 8.67 -26.21
CA ILE A 8 -10.12 8.69 -25.63
C ILE A 8 -11.18 8.97 -26.71
N GLN A 9 -10.87 9.76 -27.75
CA GLN A 9 -11.82 10.07 -28.83
C GLN A 9 -12.08 8.87 -29.77
N THR A 10 -11.18 7.89 -29.84
CA THR A 10 -11.41 6.66 -30.63
C THR A 10 -12.20 5.61 -29.85
N LEU A 11 -12.04 5.55 -28.52
CA LEU A 11 -12.80 4.64 -27.65
C LEU A 11 -14.23 5.13 -27.35
N ALA A 12 -14.48 6.43 -27.46
CA ALA A 12 -15.79 7.08 -27.27
C ALA A 12 -16.83 6.77 -28.38
N SER A 13 -16.51 5.91 -29.35
CA SER A 13 -17.46 5.42 -30.36
C SER A 13 -18.27 4.21 -29.90
N LYS A 14 -17.91 3.58 -28.77
CA LYS A 14 -18.65 2.46 -28.16
C LYS A 14 -19.38 2.94 -26.90
N PRO A 15 -20.58 2.44 -26.58
CA PRO A 15 -21.35 2.84 -25.40
C PRO A 15 -20.74 2.22 -24.13
N ILE A 16 -19.50 2.58 -23.81
CA ILE A 16 -18.77 2.14 -22.61
C ILE A 16 -19.07 3.16 -21.52
N ARG A 17 -19.56 2.68 -20.38
CA ARG A 17 -19.84 3.54 -19.23
C ARG A 17 -18.51 3.99 -18.63
N ARG A 18 -18.39 5.28 -18.26
CA ARG A 18 -17.15 5.88 -17.73
C ARG A 18 -16.56 5.12 -16.51
N TRP A 19 -17.41 4.52 -15.68
CA TRP A 19 -16.97 3.69 -14.55
C TRP A 19 -16.28 2.38 -15.00
N GLU A 20 -16.67 1.79 -16.13
CA GLU A 20 -16.10 0.55 -16.67
C GLU A 20 -14.64 0.78 -17.10
N ILE A 21 -14.32 1.98 -17.57
CA ILE A 21 -12.95 2.37 -17.93
C ILE A 21 -12.06 2.39 -16.69
N VAL A 22 -12.50 3.06 -15.62
CA VAL A 22 -11.73 3.16 -14.37
C VAL A 22 -11.58 1.80 -13.71
N MET A 23 -12.67 1.04 -13.60
CA MET A 23 -12.66 -0.31 -13.02
C MET A 23 -11.84 -1.29 -13.84
N GLY A 24 -11.95 -1.26 -15.17
CA GLY A 24 -11.16 -2.10 -16.06
C GLY A 24 -9.67 -1.81 -15.94
N LYS A 25 -9.29 -0.53 -15.85
CA LYS A 25 -7.90 -0.11 -15.61
C LYS A 25 -7.38 -0.56 -14.25
N TRP A 26 -8.19 -0.38 -13.19
CA TRP A 26 -7.82 -0.84 -11.85
C TRP A 26 -7.66 -2.36 -11.80
N LEU A 27 -8.60 -3.13 -12.36
CA LEU A 27 -8.52 -4.59 -12.40
C LEU A 27 -7.33 -5.07 -13.24
N GLY A 28 -7.04 -4.42 -14.37
CA GLY A 28 -5.88 -4.74 -15.19
C GLY A 28 -4.56 -4.59 -14.43
N PHE A 29 -4.36 -3.45 -13.77
CA PHE A 29 -3.17 -3.23 -12.94
C PHE A 29 -3.16 -4.07 -11.68
N ALA A 30 -4.30 -4.29 -11.03
CA ALA A 30 -4.40 -5.19 -9.87
C ALA A 30 -4.00 -6.61 -10.25
N GLY A 31 -4.44 -7.11 -11.41
CA GLY A 31 -4.02 -8.42 -11.94
C GLY A 31 -2.52 -8.49 -12.20
N MET A 32 -1.95 -7.47 -12.85
CA MET A 32 -0.49 -7.39 -13.08
C MET A 32 0.30 -7.35 -11.76
N LEU A 33 -0.13 -6.55 -10.79
CA LEU A 33 0.49 -6.48 -9.46
C LEU A 33 0.37 -7.79 -8.69
N THR A 34 -0.77 -8.48 -8.81
CA THR A 34 -0.98 -9.79 -8.19
C THR A 34 -0.01 -10.81 -8.76
N LEU A 35 0.11 -10.89 -10.09
CA LEU A 35 1.05 -11.79 -10.74
C LEU A 35 2.49 -11.46 -10.36
N TYR A 36 2.86 -10.18 -10.39
CA TYR A 36 4.19 -9.72 -9.98
C TYR A 36 4.50 -10.12 -8.54
N LEU A 37 3.57 -9.90 -7.61
CA LEU A 37 3.73 -10.24 -6.20
C LEU A 37 3.87 -11.75 -5.98
N LEU A 38 3.06 -12.56 -6.67
CA LEU A 38 3.16 -14.03 -6.57
C LEU A 38 4.50 -14.53 -7.10
N LEU A 39 4.97 -13.99 -8.23
CA LEU A 39 6.27 -14.36 -8.79
C LEU A 39 7.42 -13.91 -7.90
N MET A 40 7.43 -12.66 -7.44
CA MET A 40 8.52 -12.11 -6.64
C MET A 40 8.47 -12.57 -5.18
N GLY A 41 7.36 -12.32 -4.49
CA GLY A 41 7.19 -12.70 -3.09
C GLY A 41 7.16 -14.21 -2.92
N GLY A 42 6.35 -14.91 -3.70
CA GLY A 42 6.29 -16.37 -3.70
C GLY A 42 7.61 -16.99 -4.16
N GLY A 43 8.23 -16.46 -5.22
CA GLY A 43 9.52 -16.95 -5.71
C GLY A 43 10.64 -16.83 -4.68
N VAL A 44 10.74 -15.70 -3.97
CA VAL A 44 11.71 -15.54 -2.88
C VAL A 44 11.44 -16.55 -1.76
N MET A 45 10.18 -16.76 -1.35
CA MET A 45 9.84 -17.76 -0.34
C MET A 45 10.21 -19.18 -0.76
N VAL A 46 9.96 -19.53 -2.02
CA VAL A 46 10.35 -20.84 -2.58
C VAL A 46 11.86 -21.00 -2.59
N ILE A 47 12.61 -20.00 -3.03
CA ILE A 47 14.08 -20.04 -3.04
C ILE A 47 14.63 -20.21 -1.61
N VAL A 48 14.10 -19.46 -0.64
CA VAL A 48 14.50 -19.61 0.77
C VAL A 48 14.23 -21.03 1.25
N PHE A 49 13.04 -21.56 1.01
CA PHE A 49 12.69 -22.93 1.38
C PHE A 49 13.63 -23.97 0.76
N LEU A 50 13.92 -23.85 -0.54
CA LEU A 50 14.81 -24.77 -1.24
C LEU A 50 16.26 -24.70 -0.73
N ARG A 51 16.71 -23.54 -0.24
CA ARG A 51 18.09 -23.33 0.21
C ARG A 51 18.32 -23.62 1.69
N THR A 52 17.32 -23.40 2.53
CA THR A 52 17.47 -23.48 4.00
C THR A 52 16.49 -24.45 4.66
N GLY A 53 15.49 -24.94 3.94
CA GLY A 53 14.37 -25.71 4.50
C GLY A 53 13.42 -24.87 5.37
N TYR A 54 13.65 -23.56 5.50
CA TYR A 54 12.86 -22.68 6.35
C TYR A 54 11.59 -22.20 5.63
N THR A 55 10.46 -22.29 6.32
CA THR A 55 9.20 -21.66 5.93
C THR A 55 8.84 -20.58 6.94
N ALA A 56 8.42 -19.41 6.47
CA ALA A 56 7.87 -18.39 7.34
C ALA A 56 6.59 -18.90 8.05
N PRO A 57 6.21 -18.36 9.22
CA PRO A 57 5.04 -18.85 9.97
C PRO A 57 3.71 -18.62 9.23
N HIS A 58 3.48 -17.42 8.70
CA HIS A 58 2.22 -17.06 8.02
C HIS A 58 2.47 -16.41 6.65
N PRO A 59 3.04 -17.14 5.68
CA PRO A 59 3.45 -16.58 4.39
C PRO A 59 2.25 -16.04 3.59
N LEU A 60 1.12 -16.74 3.63
CA LEU A 60 -0.09 -16.32 2.90
C LEU A 60 -0.65 -15.00 3.43
N ARG A 61 -0.78 -14.86 4.76
CA ARG A 61 -1.27 -13.61 5.38
C ARG A 61 -0.34 -12.43 5.06
N ALA A 62 0.97 -12.66 5.06
CA ALA A 62 1.92 -11.63 4.70
C ALA A 62 1.77 -11.19 3.23
N LEU A 63 1.60 -12.14 2.31
CA LEU A 63 1.35 -11.84 0.90
C LEU A 63 0.03 -11.08 0.70
N GLU A 64 -1.04 -11.48 1.40
CA GLU A 64 -2.33 -10.76 1.36
C GLU A 64 -2.20 -9.31 1.84
N LEU A 65 -1.42 -9.05 2.89
CA LEU A 65 -1.18 -7.70 3.40
C LEU A 65 -0.34 -6.85 2.44
N ILE A 66 0.70 -7.44 1.82
CA ILE A 66 1.51 -6.76 0.79
C ILE A 66 0.66 -6.47 -0.45
N TRP A 67 -0.22 -7.41 -0.83
CA TRP A 67 -1.16 -7.25 -1.92
C TRP A 67 -2.13 -6.09 -1.66
N LEU A 68 -2.74 -6.06 -0.47
CA LEU A 68 -3.60 -4.95 -0.06
C LEU A 68 -2.85 -3.61 -0.08
N ASN A 69 -1.60 -3.58 0.39
CA ASN A 69 -0.76 -2.38 0.33
C ASN A 69 -0.57 -1.89 -1.12
N ALA A 70 -0.27 -2.81 -2.04
CA ALA A 70 -0.16 -2.49 -3.47
C ALA A 70 -1.48 -1.94 -4.04
N LEU A 71 -2.63 -2.49 -3.63
CA LEU A 71 -3.94 -1.99 -4.04
C LEU A 71 -4.25 -0.59 -3.49
N VAL A 72 -3.88 -0.30 -2.24
CA VAL A 72 -4.02 1.06 -1.67
C VAL A 72 -3.27 2.06 -2.55
N LEU A 73 -1.99 1.80 -2.83
CA LEU A 73 -1.15 2.67 -3.67
C LEU A 73 -1.70 2.81 -5.09
N LEU A 74 -2.17 1.71 -5.68
CA LEU A 74 -2.80 1.71 -7.00
C LEU A 74 -4.04 2.60 -7.02
N SER A 75 -4.94 2.47 -6.04
CA SER A 75 -6.16 3.24 -5.96
C SER A 75 -5.90 4.74 -5.83
N PHE A 76 -4.89 5.14 -5.04
CA PHE A 76 -4.47 6.54 -4.95
C PHE A 76 -3.82 7.05 -6.23
N SER A 77 -3.04 6.21 -6.92
CA SER A 77 -2.45 6.55 -8.22
C SER A 77 -3.52 6.75 -9.30
N ILE A 78 -4.56 5.92 -9.31
CA ILE A 78 -5.69 6.11 -10.21
C ILE A 78 -6.46 7.38 -9.84
N LEU A 79 -6.77 7.59 -8.55
CA LEU A 79 -7.44 8.78 -8.05
C LEU A 79 -6.71 10.07 -8.46
N GLY A 80 -5.42 10.18 -8.15
CA GLY A 80 -4.63 11.35 -8.53
C GLY A 80 -4.48 11.47 -10.05
N GLY A 81 -4.42 10.34 -10.78
CA GLY A 81 -4.42 10.31 -12.24
C GLY A 81 -5.71 10.82 -12.89
N THR A 82 -6.84 10.82 -12.16
CA THR A 82 -8.09 11.42 -12.64
C THR A 82 -8.09 12.93 -12.58
N THR A 83 -7.21 13.57 -11.78
CA THR A 83 -7.20 15.02 -11.55
C THR A 83 -5.92 15.72 -12.00
N LEU A 84 -4.77 15.09 -11.76
CA LEU A 84 -3.43 15.64 -11.93
C LEU A 84 -2.76 15.21 -13.23
N SER A 85 -1.70 15.93 -13.62
CA SER A 85 -0.78 15.49 -14.68
C SER A 85 -0.01 14.24 -14.25
N ILE A 86 0.60 13.51 -15.19
CA ILE A 86 1.38 12.29 -14.90
C ILE A 86 2.49 12.58 -13.87
N LEU A 87 3.23 13.68 -14.07
CA LEU A 87 4.32 14.08 -13.18
C LEU A 87 3.78 14.45 -11.79
N ALA A 88 2.72 15.26 -11.72
CA ALA A 88 2.14 15.68 -10.46
C ALA A 88 1.54 14.49 -9.67
N ASN A 89 0.90 13.55 -10.37
CA ASN A 89 0.40 12.32 -9.76
C ASN A 89 1.54 11.46 -9.19
N GLY A 90 2.63 11.31 -9.95
CA GLY A 90 3.82 10.59 -9.48
C GLY A 90 4.40 11.20 -8.21
N VAL A 91 4.56 12.53 -8.18
CA VAL A 91 5.05 13.27 -7.01
C VAL A 91 4.08 13.12 -5.83
N LEU A 92 2.77 13.18 -6.04
CA LEU A 92 1.78 13.03 -4.97
C LEU A 92 1.84 11.64 -4.34
N VAL A 93 1.78 10.58 -5.14
CA VAL A 93 1.77 9.20 -4.61
C VAL A 93 3.10 8.87 -3.95
N PHE A 94 4.22 9.27 -4.56
CA PHE A 94 5.54 9.09 -3.97
C PHE A 94 5.70 9.89 -2.68
N GLY A 95 5.21 11.13 -2.62
CA GLY A 95 5.23 11.96 -1.42
C GLY A 95 4.39 11.37 -0.28
N LEU A 96 3.18 10.88 -0.57
CA LEU A 96 2.34 10.19 0.42
C LEU A 96 3.01 8.93 0.95
N TYR A 97 3.61 8.13 0.08
CA TYR A 97 4.40 6.97 0.48
C TYR A 97 5.60 7.38 1.34
N GLY A 98 6.32 8.43 0.95
CA GLY A 98 7.46 8.96 1.70
C GLY A 98 7.08 9.44 3.10
N ILE A 99 5.95 10.12 3.25
CA ILE A 99 5.40 10.53 4.55
C ILE A 99 5.07 9.31 5.42
N ALA A 100 4.41 8.30 4.84
CA ALA A 100 4.10 7.06 5.55
C ALA A 100 5.37 6.36 6.03
N PHE A 101 6.36 6.21 5.14
CA PHE A 101 7.63 5.57 5.40
C PHE A 101 8.40 6.29 6.52
N LEU A 102 8.61 7.60 6.38
CA LEU A 102 9.29 8.41 7.40
C LEU A 102 8.55 8.36 8.73
N GLY A 103 7.22 8.46 8.69
CA GLY A 103 6.38 8.31 9.87
C GLY A 103 6.56 6.98 10.59
N GLY A 104 6.60 5.87 9.85
CA GLY A 104 6.83 4.56 10.42
C GLY A 104 8.21 4.41 11.06
N TRP A 105 9.25 5.00 10.48
CA TRP A 105 10.58 5.03 11.09
C TRP A 105 10.64 5.91 12.33
N ILE A 106 9.99 7.08 12.31
CA ILE A 106 9.88 7.96 13.48
C ILE A 106 9.18 7.24 14.63
N GLU A 107 8.11 6.49 14.34
CA GLU A 107 7.41 5.65 15.32
C GLU A 107 8.35 4.61 15.95
N GLN A 108 9.12 3.92 15.12
CA GLN A 108 10.00 2.84 15.55
C GLN A 108 11.14 3.39 16.41
N ILE A 109 11.82 4.44 15.97
CA ILE A 109 12.87 5.11 16.75
C ILE A 109 12.28 5.70 18.03
N GLY A 110 11.10 6.32 17.94
CA GLY A 110 10.37 6.89 19.05
C GLY A 110 10.08 5.89 20.17
N SER A 111 9.75 4.65 19.80
CA SER A 111 9.47 3.58 20.77
C SER A 111 10.67 3.19 21.64
N PHE A 112 11.90 3.51 21.22
CA PHE A 112 13.13 3.23 21.97
C PHE A 112 13.70 4.46 22.72
N LEU A 113 13.06 5.62 22.61
CA LEU A 113 13.53 6.82 23.31
C LEU A 113 13.33 6.70 24.83
N PRO A 114 14.36 6.97 25.66
CA PRO A 114 14.24 6.90 27.12
C PRO A 114 13.38 8.04 27.70
N ASN A 115 13.27 9.17 27.00
CA ASN A 115 12.40 10.27 27.40
C ASN A 115 10.96 10.00 26.95
N GLN A 116 10.07 9.79 27.92
CA GLN A 116 8.66 9.47 27.66
C GLN A 116 7.95 10.53 26.82
N ALA A 117 8.17 11.83 27.06
CA ALA A 117 7.51 12.89 26.30
C ALA A 117 7.92 12.87 24.81
N ALA A 118 9.21 12.66 24.54
CA ALA A 118 9.74 12.55 23.18
C ALA A 118 9.26 11.26 22.49
N SER A 119 9.24 10.14 23.23
CA SER A 119 8.71 8.85 22.78
C SER A 119 7.25 8.95 22.35
N HIS A 120 6.38 9.49 23.21
CA HIS A 120 4.95 9.68 22.90
C HIS A 120 4.72 10.55 21.67
N THR A 121 5.50 11.63 21.52
CA THR A 121 5.38 12.53 20.37
C THR A 121 5.75 11.82 19.08
N ALA A 122 6.87 11.10 19.06
CA ALA A 122 7.35 10.37 17.89
C ALA A 122 6.39 9.22 17.49
N VAL A 123 5.89 8.46 18.46
CA VAL A 123 4.88 7.40 18.21
C VAL A 123 3.59 8.01 17.66
N ASN A 124 3.10 9.12 18.22
CA ASN A 124 1.90 9.80 17.72
C ASN A 124 2.05 10.30 16.28
N ILE A 125 3.22 10.84 15.92
CA ILE A 125 3.52 11.23 14.53
C ILE A 125 3.45 10.00 13.60
N GLY A 126 4.01 8.86 14.04
CA GLY A 126 3.91 7.60 13.31
C GLY A 126 2.49 7.10 13.09
N ILE A 127 1.64 7.22 14.11
CA ILE A 127 0.22 6.86 14.02
C ILE A 127 -0.52 7.79 13.05
N ILE A 128 -0.32 9.11 13.17
CA ILE A 128 -1.00 10.09 12.31
C ILE A 128 -0.61 9.90 10.84
N THR A 129 0.68 9.72 10.56
CA THR A 129 1.17 9.46 9.20
C THR A 129 0.64 8.14 8.63
N SER A 130 0.52 7.10 9.47
CA SER A 130 -0.11 5.83 9.09
C SER A 130 -1.61 5.96 8.80
N LEU A 131 -2.31 6.86 9.48
CA LEU A 131 -3.71 7.17 9.16
C LEU A 131 -3.84 7.96 7.86
N ILE A 132 -2.88 8.84 7.53
CA ILE A 132 -2.87 9.55 6.25
C ILE A 132 -2.62 8.57 5.09
N MET A 133 -1.69 7.64 5.28
CA MET A 133 -1.36 6.64 4.26
C MET A 133 -1.00 5.31 4.94
N PRO A 134 -1.89 4.29 4.85
CA PRO A 134 -1.75 3.04 5.62
C PRO A 134 -0.69 2.07 5.04
N SER A 135 0.10 2.49 4.06
CA SER A 135 1.05 1.62 3.37
C SER A 135 2.12 1.06 4.29
N GLU A 136 2.69 1.91 5.14
CA GLU A 136 3.74 1.52 6.08
C GLU A 136 3.19 0.63 7.21
N ALA A 137 1.96 0.89 7.67
CA ALA A 137 1.30 0.05 8.66
C ALA A 137 1.07 -1.38 8.12
N LEU A 138 0.58 -1.51 6.89
CA LEU A 138 0.41 -2.82 6.25
C LEU A 138 1.75 -3.55 6.06
N TRP A 139 2.81 -2.83 5.69
CA TRP A 139 4.16 -3.38 5.57
C TRP A 139 4.69 -3.92 6.91
N LYS A 140 4.62 -3.12 7.98
CA LYS A 140 5.05 -3.54 9.33
C LYS A 140 4.29 -4.77 9.81
N ARG A 141 2.98 -4.83 9.54
CA ARG A 141 2.18 -6.00 9.89
C ARG A 141 2.58 -7.23 9.07
N ALA A 142 2.83 -7.09 7.77
CA ALA A 142 3.30 -8.19 6.94
C ALA A 142 4.66 -8.71 7.41
N ALA A 143 5.58 -7.82 7.79
CA ALA A 143 6.87 -8.18 8.36
C ALA A 143 6.73 -8.96 9.68
N HIS A 144 5.76 -8.57 10.53
CA HIS A 144 5.44 -9.29 11.76
C HIS A 144 4.90 -10.71 11.48
N GLU A 145 4.08 -10.91 10.44
CA GLU A 145 3.57 -12.23 10.06
C GLU A 145 4.66 -13.17 9.50
N LEU A 146 5.75 -12.59 8.95
CA LEU A 146 6.90 -13.33 8.41
C LEU A 146 8.02 -13.57 9.43
N GLN A 147 8.00 -12.88 10.57
CA GLN A 147 9.09 -12.93 11.54
C GLN A 147 9.31 -14.36 12.05
N SER A 148 10.57 -14.74 12.26
CA SER A 148 10.87 -16.04 12.87
C SER A 148 10.64 -16.01 14.39
N PRO A 149 10.38 -17.16 15.03
CA PRO A 149 10.29 -17.24 16.49
C PRO A 149 11.53 -16.73 17.21
N LEU A 150 12.71 -16.89 16.60
CA LEU A 150 13.97 -16.36 17.13
C LEU A 150 13.99 -14.83 17.15
N VAL A 151 13.55 -14.19 16.07
CA VAL A 151 13.45 -12.73 16.00
C VAL A 151 12.41 -12.20 16.99
N ALA A 152 11.27 -12.91 17.12
CA ALA A 152 10.25 -12.58 18.10
C ALA A 152 10.80 -12.67 19.54
N ALA A 153 11.61 -13.70 19.84
CA ALA A 153 12.23 -13.87 21.16
C ALA A 153 13.29 -12.81 21.48
N LEU A 154 14.01 -12.31 20.48
CA LEU A 154 14.97 -11.22 20.64
C LEU A 154 14.30 -9.87 20.91
N GLY A 155 13.00 -9.72 20.62
CA GLY A 155 12.23 -8.50 20.88
C GLY A 155 12.64 -7.28 20.05
N PHE A 156 13.59 -7.45 19.12
CA PHE A 156 14.12 -6.39 18.27
C PHE A 156 14.46 -6.90 16.88
N SER A 157 13.99 -6.19 15.86
CA SER A 157 14.48 -6.29 14.49
C SER A 157 14.41 -4.92 13.83
N PRO A 158 15.41 -4.53 13.03
CA PRO A 158 15.34 -3.29 12.25
C PRO A 158 14.17 -3.28 11.24
N PHE A 159 13.56 -4.45 10.98
CA PHE A 159 12.45 -4.60 10.03
C PHE A 159 11.12 -5.02 10.69
N SER A 160 11.08 -5.15 12.03
CA SER A 160 9.83 -5.39 12.76
C SER A 160 9.67 -4.43 13.93
N SER A 161 8.46 -3.93 14.13
CA SER A 161 8.13 -3.07 15.26
C SER A 161 7.67 -3.88 16.47
N ALA A 162 7.95 -3.36 17.68
CA ALA A 162 7.43 -3.91 18.94
C ALA A 162 5.89 -3.80 19.02
N TYR A 163 5.33 -2.75 18.39
CA TYR A 163 3.89 -2.55 18.21
C TYR A 163 3.54 -2.79 16.75
N TYR A 164 2.71 -3.80 16.49
CA TYR A 164 2.24 -4.11 15.14
C TYR A 164 0.78 -3.67 14.95
N PRO A 165 0.39 -3.22 13.74
CA PRO A 165 -0.96 -2.72 13.51
C PRO A 165 -2.07 -3.76 13.70
N SER A 166 -3.13 -3.36 14.40
CA SER A 166 -4.28 -4.22 14.74
C SER A 166 -5.12 -4.59 13.51
N LEU A 167 -6.01 -5.58 13.65
CA LEU A 167 -6.95 -5.99 12.59
C LEU A 167 -7.85 -4.83 12.13
N LEU A 168 -8.13 -3.88 13.03
CA LEU A 168 -8.87 -2.67 12.70
C LEU A 168 -8.13 -1.80 11.68
N MET A 169 -6.80 -1.74 11.74
CA MET A 169 -6.00 -0.99 10.76
C MET A 169 -6.05 -1.63 9.37
N VAL A 170 -6.16 -2.96 9.29
CA VAL A 170 -6.34 -3.66 8.01
C VAL A 170 -7.72 -3.36 7.43
N ALA A 171 -8.77 -3.42 8.26
CA ALA A 171 -10.12 -3.04 7.85
C ALA A 171 -10.17 -1.57 7.39
N TYR A 172 -9.46 -0.68 8.10
CA TYR A 172 -9.29 0.71 7.71
C TYR A 172 -8.64 0.83 6.33
N ALA A 173 -7.56 0.10 6.04
CA ALA A 173 -6.91 0.13 4.74
C ALA A 173 -7.79 -0.40 3.59
N VAL A 174 -8.60 -1.43 3.84
CA VAL A 174 -9.62 -1.91 2.89
C VAL A 174 -10.63 -0.81 2.60
N LEU A 175 -11.20 -0.20 3.64
CA LEU A 175 -12.13 0.92 3.49
C LEU A 175 -11.48 2.09 2.73
N TYR A 176 -10.24 2.41 3.05
CA TYR A 176 -9.45 3.46 2.41
C TYR A 176 -9.29 3.21 0.89
N THR A 177 -9.03 1.96 0.51
CA THR A 177 -8.95 1.52 -0.89
C THR A 177 -10.28 1.71 -1.62
N VAL A 178 -11.39 1.28 -1.00
CA VAL A 178 -12.74 1.39 -1.57
C VAL A 178 -13.15 2.85 -1.74
N ILE A 179 -12.89 3.69 -0.74
CA ILE A 179 -13.17 5.13 -0.79
C ILE A 179 -12.36 5.78 -1.92
N ALA A 180 -11.05 5.52 -2.00
CA ALA A 180 -10.20 6.10 -3.05
C ALA A 180 -10.68 5.70 -4.47
N LEU A 181 -11.09 4.45 -4.67
CA LEU A 181 -11.65 4.01 -5.95
C LEU A 181 -13.00 4.66 -6.26
N THR A 182 -13.87 4.74 -5.27
CA THR A 182 -15.19 5.38 -5.42
C THR A 182 -15.00 6.85 -5.81
N LEU A 183 -14.11 7.57 -5.13
CA LEU A 183 -13.77 8.95 -5.46
C LEU A 183 -13.17 9.07 -6.88
N ALA A 184 -12.32 8.13 -7.29
CA ALA A 184 -11.75 8.13 -8.63
C ALA A 184 -12.85 7.98 -9.70
N VAL A 185 -13.82 7.09 -9.49
CA VAL A 185 -14.97 6.92 -10.38
C VAL A 185 -15.84 8.18 -10.40
N LEU A 186 -16.15 8.76 -9.24
CA LEU A 186 -16.97 9.96 -9.14
C LEU A 186 -16.32 11.17 -9.83
N LEU A 187 -15.04 11.41 -9.59
CA LEU A 187 -14.29 12.53 -10.20
C LEU A 187 -14.14 12.35 -11.71
N PHE A 188 -13.92 11.11 -12.18
CA PHE A 188 -13.86 10.83 -13.61
C PHE A 188 -15.21 11.02 -14.30
N ASN A 189 -16.32 10.70 -13.62
CA ASN A 189 -17.67 10.91 -14.16
C ASN A 189 -18.03 12.39 -14.30
N GLN A 190 -17.59 13.25 -13.38
CA GLN A 190 -17.89 14.68 -13.39
C GLN A 190 -17.04 15.49 -14.38
N ARG A 191 -15.95 14.92 -14.92
CA ARG A 191 -15.14 15.61 -15.92
C ARG A 191 -15.83 15.59 -17.28
N ASP A 192 -16.10 16.78 -17.81
CA ASP A 192 -16.47 16.94 -19.21
C ASP A 192 -15.26 16.56 -20.07
N LEU A 193 -15.48 15.61 -21.00
CA LEU A 193 -14.51 15.11 -21.96
C LEU A 193 -14.87 15.63 -23.36
#